data_AF-A0A9W6X8W0-F1
#
_entry.id   AF-A0A9W6X8W0-F1
#
_cell.length_a   1.000
_cell.length_b   1.000
_cell.length_c   1.000
_cell.angle_alpha   90.00
_cell.angle_beta   90.00
_cell.angle_gamma   90.00
#
_symmetry.space_group_name_H-M   'P 1'
#
loop_
_entity.id
_entity.type
_entity.pdbx_description
1 polymer ?
#
loop_
_entity_poly.entity_id
_entity_poly.type
_entity_poly.pdbx_seq_one_letter_code
_entity_poly.pdbx_strand_id
1 'polypeptide(L)'
;MSKCQATTKSDTTCSRGALKSGYCKQHDKDYKIQMYKKELAKMHKRVRRYLEISNDLHKKLMDIQRMDYIKSELIKLAGSGIPFRAIITNPHFKDEIESLFDMSMAEARDEYDRLLERRNLLVHPHTIDGWGGMRKCRISC
;
A
#
# COMPACT_ATOMS: atom_id res chain seq x y z
N MET A 1 -4.55 34.71 46.77
CA MET A 1 -4.59 33.52 45.89
C MET A 1 -4.94 33.98 44.48
N SER A 2 -4.21 33.54 43.45
CA SER A 2 -4.55 33.85 42.06
C SER A 2 -5.85 33.16 41.65
N LYS A 3 -6.66 33.82 40.82
CA LYS A 3 -7.90 33.26 40.26
C LYS A 3 -7.59 32.41 39.03
N CYS A 4 -8.42 31.40 38.78
CA CYS A 4 -8.29 30.54 37.60
C CYS A 4 -8.44 31.36 36.31
N GLN A 5 -7.53 31.14 35.36
CA GLN A 5 -7.47 31.88 34.09
C GLN A 5 -8.51 31.44 33.04
N ALA A 6 -9.27 30.37 33.29
CA ALA A 6 -10.27 29.89 32.33
C ALA A 6 -11.47 30.85 32.27
N THR A 7 -11.84 31.24 31.06
CA THR A 7 -13.12 31.87 30.74
C THR A 7 -14.21 30.81 30.58
N THR A 8 -15.35 31.05 31.20
CA THR A 8 -16.54 30.20 31.04
C THR A 8 -17.28 30.61 29.75
N LYS A 9 -18.32 29.85 29.38
CA LYS A 9 -19.12 30.12 28.16
C LYS A 9 -19.79 31.50 28.13
N SER A 10 -19.89 32.19 29.28
CA SER A 10 -20.44 33.54 29.39
C SER A 10 -19.34 34.63 29.40
N ASP A 11 -18.13 34.31 28.94
CA ASP A 11 -16.92 35.16 28.99
C ASP A 11 -16.53 35.65 30.40
N THR A 12 -17.12 35.05 31.43
CA THR A 12 -16.76 35.35 32.82
C THR A 12 -15.58 34.48 33.26
N THR A 13 -14.61 35.10 33.94
CA THR A 13 -13.43 34.42 34.47
C THR A 13 -13.83 33.50 35.63
N CYS A 14 -13.27 32.29 35.66
CA CYS A 14 -13.59 31.32 36.70
C CYS A 14 -13.28 31.85 38.10
N SER A 15 -14.28 31.78 38.99
CA SER A 15 -14.18 32.26 40.38
C SER A 15 -13.32 31.38 41.30
N ARG A 16 -12.95 30.16 40.87
CA ARG A 16 -12.18 29.20 41.66
C ARG A 16 -10.71 29.60 41.78
N GLY A 17 -10.06 29.22 42.88
CA GLY A 17 -8.63 29.41 43.09
C GLY A 17 -7.78 28.64 42.07
N ALA A 18 -6.71 29.28 41.59
CA ALA A 18 -5.76 28.67 40.67
C ALA A 18 -4.73 27.80 41.41
N LEU A 19 -4.34 26.71 40.75
CA LEU A 19 -3.13 25.95 41.06
C LEU A 19 -1.90 26.68 40.48
N LYS A 20 -0.70 26.13 40.70
CA LYS A 20 0.54 26.60 40.06
C LYS A 20 0.45 26.63 38.52
N SER A 21 -0.43 25.83 37.92
CA SER A 21 -0.67 25.81 36.48
C SER A 21 -1.51 26.99 35.94
N GLY A 22 -2.01 27.89 36.81
CA GLY A 22 -2.88 29.00 36.42
C GLY A 22 -4.37 28.61 36.29
N TYR A 23 -4.70 27.32 36.41
CA TYR A 23 -6.07 26.80 36.32
C TYR A 23 -6.53 26.19 37.66
N CYS A 24 -7.85 26.18 37.91
CA CYS A 24 -8.41 25.39 39.01
C CYS A 24 -8.33 23.89 38.67
N LYS A 25 -8.45 23.01 39.67
CA LYS A 25 -8.34 21.55 39.49
C LYS A 25 -9.19 20.99 38.35
N GLN A 26 -10.41 21.50 38.17
CA GLN A 26 -11.30 21.08 37.09
C GLN A 26 -10.80 21.54 35.73
N HIS A 27 -10.51 22.83 35.56
CA HIS A 27 -10.06 23.37 34.27
C HIS A 27 -8.65 22.89 33.87
N ASP A 28 -7.79 22.60 34.85
CA ASP A 28 -6.49 21.95 34.60
C ASP A 28 -6.69 20.53 34.03
N LYS A 29 -7.62 19.76 34.62
CA LYS A 29 -8.00 18.44 34.13
C LYS A 29 -8.63 18.52 32.73
N ASP A 30 -9.55 19.45 32.50
CA ASP A 30 -10.21 19.62 31.21
C ASP A 30 -9.22 20.04 30.13
N TYR A 31 -8.31 20.97 30.43
CA TYR A 31 -7.23 21.38 29.53
C TYR A 31 -6.35 20.18 29.14
N LYS A 32 -5.94 19.38 30.13
CA LYS A 32 -5.17 18.15 29.88
C LYS A 32 -5.94 17.15 29.02
N ILE A 33 -7.22 16.92 29.29
CA ILE A 33 -8.08 16.04 28.48
C ILE A 33 -8.15 16.54 27.03
N GLN A 34 -8.34 17.85 26.82
CA GLN A 34 -8.37 18.43 25.47
C GLN A 34 -7.04 18.28 24.75
N MET A 35 -5.92 18.48 25.46
CA MET A 35 -4.58 18.25 24.93
C MET A 35 -4.41 16.78 24.51
N TYR A 36 -4.74 15.83 25.39
CA TYR A 36 -4.66 14.39 25.06
C TYR A 36 -5.55 14.01 23.87
N LYS A 37 -6.78 14.54 23.79
CA LYS A 37 -7.67 14.31 22.64
C LYS A 37 -7.04 14.79 21.33
N LYS A 38 -6.39 15.97 21.33
CA LYS A 38 -5.70 16.50 20.15
C LYS A 38 -4.53 15.58 19.73
N GLU A 39 -3.73 15.12 20.69
CA GLU A 39 -2.61 14.22 20.38
C GLU A 39 -3.09 12.83 19.93
N LEU A 40 -4.14 12.28 20.53
CA LEU A 40 -4.76 11.03 20.08
C LEU A 40 -5.29 11.15 18.65
N ALA A 41 -5.92 12.28 18.29
CA ALA A 41 -6.38 12.50 16.92
C ALA A 41 -5.23 12.52 15.91
N LYS A 42 -4.08 13.13 16.25
CA LYS A 42 -2.86 13.09 15.42
C LYS A 42 -2.33 11.67 15.27
N MET A 43 -2.29 10.91 16.37
CA MET A 43 -1.86 9.51 16.35
C MET A 43 -2.77 8.64 15.48
N HIS A 44 -4.09 8.75 15.61
CA HIS A 44 -5.03 8.02 14.75
C HIS A 44 -4.87 8.37 13.28
N LYS A 45 -4.66 9.65 12.94
CA LYS A 45 -4.39 10.07 11.55
C LYS A 45 -3.09 9.44 11.02
N ARG A 46 -2.05 9.38 11.85
CA ARG A 46 -0.77 8.74 11.50
C ARG A 46 -0.92 7.23 11.29
N VAL A 47 -1.62 6.54 12.19
CA VAL A 47 -1.90 5.11 12.08
C VAL A 47 -2.69 4.81 10.80
N ARG A 48 -3.73 5.60 10.49
CA ARG A 48 -4.50 5.45 9.26
C ARG A 48 -3.62 5.56 8.01
N ARG A 49 -2.74 6.56 7.96
CA ARG A 49 -1.79 6.73 6.84
C ARG A 49 -0.87 5.52 6.68
N TYR A 50 -0.37 4.95 7.78
CA TYR A 50 0.48 3.77 7.70
C TYR A 50 -0.28 2.52 7.26
N LEU A 51 -1.54 2.37 7.67
CA LEU A 51 -2.40 1.28 7.18
C LEU A 51 -2.64 1.41 5.67
N GLU A 52 -2.90 2.62 5.16
CA GLU A 52 -3.04 2.87 3.73
C GLU A 52 -1.77 2.49 2.95
N ILE A 53 -0.60 2.91 3.43
CA ILE A 53 0.69 2.56 2.83
C ILE A 53 0.94 1.05 2.88
N SER A 54 0.65 0.41 4.01
CA SER A 54 0.84 -1.03 4.18
C SER A 54 -0.06 -1.83 3.23
N ASN A 55 -1.32 -1.41 3.07
CA ASN A 55 -2.26 -2.05 2.16
C ASN A 55 -1.83 -1.88 0.69
N ASP A 56 -1.32 -0.70 0.32
CA ASP A 56 -0.76 -0.46 -1.01
C ASP A 56 0.46 -1.36 -1.28
N LEU A 57 1.41 -1.42 -0.33
CA LEU A 57 2.59 -2.27 -0.45
C LEU A 57 2.21 -3.75 -0.54
N HIS A 58 1.24 -4.19 0.25
CA HIS A 58 0.75 -5.56 0.21
C HIS A 58 0.17 -5.92 -1.17
N LYS A 59 -0.66 -5.05 -1.76
CA LYS A 59 -1.19 -5.26 -3.12
C LYS A 59 -0.08 -5.40 -4.16
N LYS A 60 0.94 -4.53 -4.09
CA LYS A 60 2.10 -4.57 -4.98
C LYS A 60 2.90 -5.87 -4.83
N LEU A 61 3.08 -6.33 -3.60
CA LEU A 61 3.76 -7.58 -3.30
C LEU A 61 2.98 -8.79 -3.84
N MET A 62 1.64 -8.78 -3.74
CA MET A 62 0.80 -9.82 -4.32
C MET A 62 0.92 -9.89 -5.85
N ASP A 63 1.03 -8.76 -6.55
CA ASP A 63 1.24 -8.75 -8.00
C ASP A 63 2.59 -9.41 -8.38
N ILE A 64 3.65 -9.10 -7.63
CA ILE A 64 4.98 -9.69 -7.84
C ILE A 64 4.93 -11.20 -7.60
N GLN A 65 4.38 -11.63 -6.46
CA GLN A 65 4.29 -13.04 -6.08
C GLN A 65 3.43 -13.84 -7.07
N ARG A 66 2.33 -13.26 -7.56
CA ARG A 66 1.49 -13.91 -8.57
C ARG A 66 2.26 -14.16 -9.86
N MET A 67 3.06 -13.18 -10.30
CA MET A 67 3.89 -13.36 -11.50
C MET A 67 5.01 -14.38 -11.30
N ASP A 68 5.67 -14.37 -10.14
CA ASP A 68 6.71 -15.35 -9.84
C ASP A 68 6.15 -16.77 -9.77
N TYR A 69 4.94 -16.95 -9.21
CA TYR A 69 4.23 -18.22 -9.21
C TYR A 69 3.88 -18.70 -10.63
N ILE A 70 3.27 -17.84 -11.46
CA ILE A 70 2.95 -18.18 -12.86
C ILE A 70 4.21 -18.63 -13.59
N LYS A 71 5.31 -17.89 -13.45
CA LYS A 71 6.59 -18.26 -14.07
C LYS A 71 7.10 -19.60 -13.57
N SER A 72 7.02 -19.90 -12.27
CA SER A 72 7.46 -21.20 -11.77
C SER A 72 6.63 -22.34 -12.33
N GLU A 73 5.32 -22.18 -12.47
CA GLU A 73 4.46 -23.20 -13.08
C GLU A 73 4.75 -23.37 -14.59
N LEU A 74 4.97 -22.28 -15.32
CA LEU A 74 5.35 -22.36 -16.74
C LEU A 74 6.71 -23.07 -16.94
N ILE A 75 7.67 -22.85 -16.03
CA ILE A 75 8.95 -23.59 -16.04
C ILE A 75 8.71 -25.09 -15.82
N LYS A 76 7.78 -25.48 -14.94
CA LYS A 76 7.45 -26.90 -14.72
C LYS A 76 6.82 -27.54 -15.97
N LEU A 77 6.02 -26.80 -16.72
CA LEU A 77 5.34 -27.30 -17.92
C LEU A 77 6.31 -27.57 -19.07
N ALA A 78 7.18 -26.60 -19.40
CA ALA A 78 7.98 -26.66 -20.63
C ALA A 78 9.50 -26.71 -20.40
N GLY A 79 9.94 -26.65 -19.15
CA GLY A 79 11.36 -26.61 -18.78
C GLY A 79 11.95 -25.20 -18.79
N SER A 80 13.13 -25.06 -18.19
CA SER A 80 13.87 -23.79 -18.17
C SER A 80 14.43 -23.44 -19.55
N GLY A 81 14.34 -22.17 -19.94
CA GLY A 81 14.96 -21.63 -21.16
C GLY A 81 13.99 -21.42 -22.32
N ILE A 82 12.73 -21.85 -22.19
CA ILE A 82 11.67 -21.53 -23.15
C ILE A 82 11.04 -20.19 -22.77
N PRO A 83 10.90 -19.24 -23.71
CA PRO A 83 10.21 -17.98 -23.44
C PRO A 83 8.77 -18.22 -22.96
N PHE A 84 8.37 -17.62 -21.84
CA PHE A 84 7.04 -17.81 -21.25
C PHE A 84 5.88 -17.52 -22.20
N ARG A 85 6.00 -16.46 -23.02
CA ARG A 85 5.01 -16.16 -24.07
C ARG A 85 4.84 -17.29 -25.09
N ALA A 86 5.91 -18.01 -25.41
CA ALA A 86 5.85 -19.16 -26.32
C ALA A 86 5.16 -20.36 -25.66
N ILE A 87 5.30 -20.54 -24.34
CA ILE A 87 4.59 -21.58 -23.59
C ILE A 87 3.09 -21.28 -23.54
N ILE A 88 2.71 -20.05 -23.15
CA ILE A 88 1.31 -19.63 -22.99
C ILE A 88 0.51 -19.69 -24.29
N THR A 89 1.17 -19.46 -25.43
CA THR A 89 0.51 -19.49 -26.75
C THR A 89 0.59 -20.83 -27.45
N ASN A 90 1.21 -21.84 -26.84
CA ASN A 90 1.34 -23.16 -27.43
C ASN A 90 0.07 -23.98 -27.17
N PRO A 91 -0.68 -24.40 -28.22
CA PRO A 91 -1.89 -25.21 -28.07
C PRO A 91 -1.65 -26.55 -27.35
N HIS A 92 -0.41 -27.05 -27.34
CA HIS A 92 -0.06 -28.28 -26.65
C HIS A 92 -0.29 -28.21 -25.13
N PHE A 93 -0.14 -27.03 -24.52
CA PHE A 93 -0.31 -26.83 -23.08
C PHE A 93 -1.67 -26.22 -22.72
N LYS A 94 -2.68 -26.38 -23.58
CA LYS A 94 -3.91 -25.60 -23.45
C LYS A 94 -4.60 -25.80 -22.11
N ASP A 95 -4.84 -27.05 -21.74
CA ASP A 95 -5.62 -27.35 -20.54
C ASP A 95 -4.87 -26.90 -19.28
N GLU A 96 -3.53 -27.01 -19.27
CA GLU A 96 -2.70 -26.55 -18.17
C GLU A 96 -2.65 -25.02 -18.05
N ILE A 97 -2.60 -24.30 -19.18
CA ILE A 97 -2.65 -22.83 -19.19
C ILE A 97 -4.01 -22.34 -18.74
N GLU A 98 -5.09 -22.93 -19.25
CA GLU A 98 -6.46 -22.57 -18.84
C GLU A 98 -6.68 -22.85 -17.35
N SER A 99 -6.17 -23.98 -16.84
CA SER A 99 -6.20 -24.29 -15.41
C SER A 99 -5.33 -23.37 -14.54
N LEU A 100 -4.15 -22.94 -15.02
CA LEU A 100 -3.23 -22.10 -14.26
C LEU A 100 -3.79 -20.68 -14.09
N PHE A 101 -4.47 -20.17 -15.11
CA PHE A 101 -5.04 -18.82 -15.10
C PHE A 101 -6.52 -18.76 -14.72
N ASP A 102 -7.22 -19.91 -14.70
CA ASP A 102 -8.67 -20.01 -14.49
C ASP A 102 -9.47 -19.18 -15.50
N MET A 103 -9.06 -19.24 -16.78
CA MET A 103 -9.66 -18.52 -17.90
C MET A 103 -9.25 -19.16 -19.23
N SER A 104 -9.81 -18.71 -20.36
CA SER A 104 -9.41 -19.25 -21.67
C SER A 104 -7.94 -18.94 -22.00
N MET A 105 -7.30 -19.75 -22.86
CA MET A 105 -5.90 -19.51 -23.25
C MET A 105 -5.70 -18.11 -23.86
N ALA A 106 -6.70 -17.62 -24.61
CA ALA A 106 -6.66 -16.27 -25.18
C ALA A 106 -6.62 -15.20 -24.09
N GLU A 107 -7.49 -15.31 -23.07
CA GLU A 107 -7.52 -14.39 -21.94
C GLU A 107 -6.27 -14.52 -21.06
N ALA A 108 -5.75 -15.74 -20.88
CA ALA A 108 -4.55 -16.02 -20.10
C ALA A 108 -3.32 -15.28 -20.66
N ARG A 109 -3.22 -15.19 -21.99
CA ARG A 109 -2.17 -14.41 -22.66
C ARG A 109 -2.27 -12.92 -22.32
N ASP A 110 -3.45 -12.33 -22.43
CA ASP A 110 -3.66 -10.92 -22.17
C ASP A 110 -3.43 -10.60 -20.68
N GLU A 111 -3.88 -11.48 -19.79
CA GLU A 111 -3.66 -11.36 -18.35
C GLU A 111 -2.18 -11.49 -17.98
N TYR A 112 -1.44 -12.41 -18.60
CA TYR A 112 0.00 -12.53 -18.40
C TYR A 112 0.73 -11.24 -18.78
N ASP A 113 0.40 -10.65 -19.93
CA ASP A 113 1.01 -9.41 -20.41
C ASP A 113 0.72 -8.25 -19.46
N ARG A 114 -0.53 -8.12 -19.00
CA ARG A 114 -0.96 -7.11 -18.02
C ARG A 114 -0.22 -7.26 -16.69
N LEU A 115 -0.11 -8.48 -16.16
CA LEU A 115 0.58 -8.73 -14.90
C LEU A 115 2.09 -8.51 -15.02
N LEU A 116 2.70 -8.88 -16.16
CA LEU A 116 4.10 -8.65 -16.44
C LEU A 116 4.43 -7.14 -16.50
N GLU A 117 3.59 -6.36 -17.18
CA GLU A 117 3.73 -4.90 -17.23
C GLU A 117 3.64 -4.29 -15.83
N ARG A 118 2.60 -4.64 -15.06
CA ARG A 118 2.43 -4.16 -13.68
C ARG A 118 3.63 -4.52 -12.81
N ARG A 119 4.09 -5.77 -12.85
CA ARG A 119 5.28 -6.21 -12.11
C ARG A 119 6.52 -5.43 -12.53
N ASN A 120 6.71 -5.19 -13.82
CA ASN A 120 7.86 -4.43 -14.32
C ASN A 120 7.82 -2.97 -13.86
N LEU A 121 6.67 -2.31 -13.85
CA LEU A 121 6.54 -0.96 -13.28
C LEU A 121 6.93 -0.91 -11.79
N LEU A 122 6.67 -1.99 -11.04
CA LEU A 122 7.00 -2.06 -9.62
C LEU A 122 8.49 -2.32 -9.35
N VAL A 123 9.13 -3.19 -10.13
CA VAL A 123 10.51 -3.64 -9.88
C VAL A 123 11.56 -2.96 -10.75
N HIS A 124 11.14 -2.29 -11.82
CA HIS A 124 11.96 -1.59 -12.80
C HIS A 124 11.47 -0.14 -13.03
N PRO A 125 11.22 0.65 -11.96
CA PRO A 125 10.57 1.96 -12.06
C PRO A 125 11.37 3.01 -12.84
N HIS A 126 12.68 2.85 -12.97
CA HIS A 126 13.57 3.78 -13.67
C HIS A 126 14.03 3.29 -15.04
N THR A 127 13.58 2.10 -15.45
CA THR A 127 14.02 1.45 -16.68
C THR A 127 12.98 1.55 -17.79
N ILE A 128 11.77 2.05 -17.51
CA ILE A 128 10.65 2.08 -18.46
C ILE A 128 10.53 3.45 -19.17
N ASP A 129 10.92 4.56 -18.52
CA ASP A 129 10.82 5.93 -19.09
C ASP A 129 12.16 6.53 -19.58
N GLY A 130 13.15 5.68 -19.90
CA GLY A 130 14.52 6.12 -20.23
C GLY A 130 15.15 5.54 -21.50
N TRP A 131 14.38 4.87 -22.36
CA TRP A 131 14.91 4.22 -23.57
C TRP A 131 14.33 4.80 -24.85
N GLY A 132 14.57 6.10 -25.06
CA GLY A 132 14.67 6.65 -26.40
C GLY A 132 15.87 6.02 -27.13
N GLY A 133 15.71 4.81 -27.68
CA GLY A 133 16.53 4.36 -28.79
C GLY A 133 17.51 3.19 -28.60
N MET A 134 17.49 2.40 -27.52
CA MET A 134 18.28 1.16 -27.51
C MET A 134 17.51 -0.06 -27.01
N ARG A 135 17.29 -0.99 -27.95
CA ARG A 135 17.08 -2.45 -27.82
C ARG A 135 16.31 -2.93 -26.57
N LYS A 136 15.08 -3.38 -26.84
CA LYS A 136 14.29 -4.37 -26.08
C LYS A 136 15.09 -5.01 -24.96
N CYS A 137 14.65 -4.83 -23.71
CA CYS A 137 15.14 -5.59 -22.57
C CYS A 137 15.12 -7.08 -22.97
N ARG A 138 16.31 -7.61 -23.28
CA ARG A 138 16.52 -8.99 -23.71
C ARG A 138 16.70 -9.89 -22.49
N ILE A 139 16.20 -9.44 -21.33
CA ILE A 139 16.01 -10.32 -20.20
C ILE A 139 14.68 -10.99 -20.46
N SER A 140 14.76 -12.22 -20.97
CA SER A 140 13.70 -13.21 -20.85
C SER A 140 13.47 -13.46 -19.36
N CYS A 141 12.73 -12.54 -18.74
CA CYS A 141 12.25 -12.64 -17.37
C CYS A 141 10.96 -13.44 -17.34
#